data_AF-A0A1Y5PK28-F1
#
_entry.id   AF-A0A1Y5PK28-F1
#
_cell.length_a   1.000
_cell.length_b   1.000
_cell.length_c   1.000
_cell.angle_alpha   90.00
_cell.angle_beta   90.00
_cell.angle_gamma   90.00
#
_symmetry.space_group_name_H-M   'P 1'
#
loop_
_entity.id
_entity.type
_entity.pdbx_description
1 polymer ?
#
loop_
_entity_poly.entity_id
_entity_poly.type
_entity_poly.pdbx_seq_one_letter_code
_entity_poly.pdbx_strand_id
1 'polypeptide(L)'
;MVFSFTAVHRALHPGFDQAVPFVCAVVEMDEGVRMVARMVGVVADGTAMLADAAVEVVYVHVAHDVVLPAFRLSAAEVRGDDRR
;
A
#
# COMPACT_ATOMS: atom_id res chain seq x y z
N MET A 1 -3.14 -7.28 8.14
CA MET A 1 -4.21 -7.02 7.15
C MET A 1 -4.44 -5.53 6.98
N VAL A 2 -5.01 -5.09 5.87
CA VAL A 2 -5.40 -3.68 5.67
C VAL A 2 -6.60 -3.35 6.55
N PHE A 3 -6.42 -2.40 7.48
CA PHE A 3 -7.48 -1.90 8.35
C PHE A 3 -8.30 -0.80 7.67
N SER A 4 -7.62 0.13 7.00
CA SER A 4 -8.26 1.17 6.18
C SER A 4 -7.27 1.68 5.14
N PHE A 5 -7.77 2.32 4.08
CA PHE A 5 -6.93 2.88 3.02
C PHE A 5 -7.54 4.13 2.41
N THR A 6 -6.71 4.90 1.71
CA THR A 6 -7.15 6.03 0.89
C THR A 6 -6.31 6.16 -0.37
N ALA A 7 -6.96 6.49 -1.48
CA ALA A 7 -6.29 6.82 -2.73
C ALA A 7 -6.03 8.34 -2.81
N VAL A 8 -4.76 8.70 -2.79
CA VAL A 8 -4.29 10.08 -2.83
C VAL A 8 -4.08 10.49 -4.29
N HIS A 9 -5.03 11.27 -4.82
CA HIS A 9 -5.00 11.74 -6.22
C HIS A 9 -4.28 13.09 -6.39
N ARG A 10 -4.07 13.81 -5.30
CA ARG A 10 -3.41 15.12 -5.29
C ARG A 10 -2.29 15.11 -4.26
N ALA A 11 -1.10 15.52 -4.67
CA ALA A 11 0.04 15.63 -3.78
C ALA A 11 -0.19 16.75 -2.75
N LEU A 12 0.11 16.45 -1.49
CA LEU A 12 0.08 17.43 -0.38
C LEU A 12 1.43 18.13 -0.19
N HIS A 13 2.49 17.62 -0.82
CA HIS A 13 3.84 18.17 -0.80
C HIS A 13 4.51 17.95 -2.18
N PRO A 14 5.26 18.92 -2.75
CA PRO A 14 5.81 18.83 -4.11
C PRO A 14 6.68 17.59 -4.36
N GLY A 15 7.37 17.10 -3.34
CA GLY A 15 8.15 15.86 -3.42
C GLY A 15 7.35 14.59 -3.76
N PHE A 16 6.01 14.66 -3.74
CA PHE A 16 5.10 13.58 -4.11
C PHE A 16 4.39 13.81 -5.44
N ASP A 17 4.69 14.88 -6.19
CA ASP A 17 4.02 15.19 -7.45
C ASP A 17 4.16 14.05 -8.49
N GLN A 18 5.31 13.37 -8.50
CA GLN A 18 5.57 12.22 -9.37
C GLN A 18 5.03 10.89 -8.83
N ALA A 19 4.53 10.88 -7.59
CA ALA A 19 4.05 9.67 -6.93
C ALA A 19 2.53 9.53 -6.98
N VAL A 20 1.79 10.60 -7.28
CA VAL A 20 0.32 10.54 -7.39
C VAL A 20 -0.13 10.00 -8.75
N PRO A 21 -1.21 9.20 -8.81
CA PRO A 21 -1.97 8.71 -7.67
C PRO A 21 -1.26 7.55 -6.95
N PHE A 22 -1.35 7.52 -5.62
CA PHE A 22 -0.89 6.38 -4.82
C PHE A 22 -1.89 6.04 -3.71
N VAL A 23 -1.79 4.82 -3.19
CA VAL A 23 -2.61 4.37 -2.07
C VAL A 23 -1.79 4.39 -0.79
N CYS A 24 -2.35 4.99 0.25
CA CYS A 24 -1.83 4.93 1.61
C CYS A 24 -2.78 4.06 2.45
N ALA A 25 -2.22 3.11 3.19
CA ALA A 25 -2.99 2.18 4.00
C ALA A 25 -2.56 2.25 5.46
N VAL A 26 -3.54 2.06 6.35
CA VAL A 26 -3.33 1.67 7.73
C VAL A 26 -3.37 0.14 7.76
N VAL A 27 -2.26 -0.48 8.12
CA VAL A 27 -2.13 -1.93 8.21
C VAL A 27 -2.06 -2.34 9.66
N GLU A 28 -2.93 -3.27 10.06
CA GLU A 28 -2.84 -3.96 11.34
C GLU A 28 -1.88 -5.14 11.18
N MET A 29 -0.79 -5.12 11.94
CA MET A 29 0.27 -6.11 11.91
C MET A 29 0.04 -7.20 12.96
N ASP A 30 0.63 -8.38 12.76
CA ASP A 30 0.43 -9.55 13.62
C ASP A 30 0.93 -9.30 15.07
N GLU A 31 1.85 -8.36 15.25
CA GLU A 31 2.35 -7.91 16.55
C GLU A 31 1.34 -7.04 17.33
N GLY A 32 0.17 -6.72 16.75
CA GLY A 32 -0.90 -5.96 17.39
C GLY A 32 -0.77 -4.43 17.27
N VAL A 33 0.13 -3.96 16.40
CA VAL A 33 0.32 -2.52 16.11
C VAL A 33 -0.26 -2.14 14.76
N ARG A 34 -0.49 -0.83 14.56
CA ARG A 34 -0.91 -0.28 13.27
C ARG A 34 0.19 0.58 12.66
N MET A 35 0.43 0.37 11.38
CA MET A 35 1.41 1.12 10.60
C MET A 35 0.76 1.81 9.41
N VAL A 36 1.12 3.08 9.19
CA VAL A 36 0.70 3.84 8.02
C VAL A 36 1.83 3.84 7.00
N ALA A 37 1.59 3.25 5.83
CA ALA A 37 2.56 3.25 4.74
C ALA A 37 1.88 3.11 3.38
N ARG A 38 2.67 3.26 2.30
CA ARG A 38 2.16 3.13 0.93
C ARG A 38 1.88 1.67 0.59
N MET A 39 0.82 1.44 -0.19
CA MET A 39 0.62 0.21 -0.93
C MET A 39 1.35 0.32 -2.27
N VAL A 40 2.17 -0.68 -2.61
CA VAL A 40 2.84 -0.79 -3.91
C VAL A 40 2.20 -1.88 -4.75
N GLY A 41 2.24 -1.72 -6.08
CA GLY A 41 1.63 -2.66 -7.01
C GLY A 41 0.10 -2.62 -7.05
N VAL A 42 -0.52 -1.60 -6.45
CA VAL A 42 -1.97 -1.38 -6.47
C VAL A 42 -2.27 -0.11 -7.26
N VAL A 43 -3.09 -0.24 -8.30
CA VAL A 43 -3.60 0.91 -9.05
C VAL A 43 -4.77 1.54 -8.31
N ALA A 44 -4.94 2.87 -8.38
CA ALA A 44 -5.92 3.61 -7.59
C ALA A 44 -7.38 3.12 -7.81
N ASP A 45 -7.71 2.68 -9.02
CA ASP A 45 -9.02 2.13 -9.39
C ASP A 45 -9.21 0.66 -8.94
N GLY A 46 -8.13 -0.02 -8.54
CA GLY A 46 -8.10 -1.40 -8.05
C GLY A 46 -8.13 -1.51 -6.54
N THR A 47 -8.68 -0.52 -5.83
CA THR A 47 -8.62 -0.47 -4.36
C THR A 47 -9.73 -1.24 -3.64
N ALA A 48 -10.77 -1.68 -4.35
CA ALA A 48 -11.88 -2.43 -3.75
C ALA A 48 -11.43 -3.72 -3.06
N MET A 49 -10.41 -4.39 -3.59
CA MET A 49 -9.83 -5.61 -3.03
C MET A 49 -8.97 -5.37 -1.79
N LEU A 50 -8.72 -4.11 -1.38
CA LEU A 50 -7.85 -3.82 -0.26
C LEU A 50 -8.53 -3.97 1.09
N ALA A 51 -9.86 -3.85 1.20
CA ALA A 51 -10.53 -4.00 2.49
C ALA A 51 -10.26 -5.41 3.03
N ASP A 52 -9.70 -5.48 4.24
CA ASP A 52 -9.32 -6.73 4.92
C ASP A 52 -8.27 -7.59 4.19
N ALA A 53 -7.61 -7.08 3.15
CA ALA A 53 -6.61 -7.86 2.42
C ALA A 53 -5.39 -8.21 3.28
N ALA A 54 -4.88 -9.43 3.10
CA ALA A 54 -3.57 -9.83 3.63
C ALA A 54 -2.44 -9.19 2.84
N VAL A 55 -1.49 -8.58 3.54
CA VAL A 55 -0.37 -7.83 2.97
C VAL A 55 0.95 -8.23 3.60
N GLU A 56 2.03 -8.01 2.87
CA GLU A 56 3.38 -8.26 3.33
C GLU A 56 4.19 -6.96 3.29
N VAL A 57 5.09 -6.78 4.27
CA VAL A 57 6.01 -5.65 4.28
C VAL A 57 7.06 -5.82 3.18
N VAL A 58 7.34 -4.73 2.50
CA VAL A 58 8.45 -4.59 1.56
C VAL A 58 9.20 -3.29 1.81
N TYR A 59 10.42 -3.20 1.31
CA TYR A 59 11.25 -2.03 1.47
C TYR A 59 11.54 -1.43 0.10
N VAL A 60 11.29 -0.12 -0.02
CA VAL A 60 11.47 0.62 -1.27
C VAL A 60 12.46 1.75 -1.07
N HIS A 61 13.35 1.92 -2.05
CA HIS A 61 14.18 3.12 -2.14
C HIS A 61 13.31 4.29 -2.57
N VAL A 62 13.29 5.35 -1.76
CA VAL A 62 12.61 6.61 -2.09
C VAL A 62 13.59 7.73 -2.43
N ALA A 63 14.86 7.53 -2.07
CA ALA A 63 16.02 8.29 -2.51
C ALA A 63 17.23 7.35 -2.52
N HIS A 64 18.38 7.85 -2.98
CA HIS A 64 19.62 7.06 -3.09
C HIS A 64 20.01 6.36 -1.77
N ASP A 65 19.85 7.05 -0.64
CA ASP A 65 20.26 6.62 0.69
C ASP A 65 19.09 6.41 1.67
N VAL A 66 17.85 6.54 1.18
CA VAL A 66 16.65 6.41 2.02
C VAL A 66 15.79 5.24 1.57
N VAL A 67 15.62 4.28 2.48
CA VAL A 67 14.75 3.11 2.33
C VAL A 67 13.60 3.23 3.30
N LEU A 68 12.37 3.13 2.80
CA LEU A 68 11.17 3.15 3.62
C LEU A 68 10.39 1.85 3.50
N PRO A 69 9.75 1.40 4.59
CA PRO A 69 8.78 0.32 4.52
C PRO A 69 7.54 0.74 3.74
N ALA A 70 7.00 -0.23 3.00
CA ALA A 70 5.76 -0.16 2.25
C ALA A 70 5.08 -1.54 2.35
N PHE A 71 3.88 -1.66 1.80
CA PHE A 71 3.12 -2.91 1.78
C PHE A 71 2.75 -3.31 0.36
N ARG A 72 2.70 -4.61 0.11
CA ARG A 72 2.12 -5.18 -1.11
C ARG A 72 1.08 -6.23 -0.74
N LEU A 73 0.15 -6.52 -1.64
CA LEU A 73 -0.74 -7.67 -1.48
C LEU A 73 0.10 -8.95 -1.32
N SER A 74 -0.32 -9.80 -0.38
CA SER A 74 0.29 -11.12 -0.20
C SER A 74 0.06 -11.98 -1.44
N ALA A 75 0.92 -12.96 -1.67
CA ALA A 75 0.79 -13.85 -2.83
C ALA A 75 -0.53 -14.66 -2.84
N ALA A 76 -1.18 -14.82 -1.69
CA ALA A 76 -2.48 -15.47 -1.58
C ALA A 76 -3.61 -14.59 -2.15
N GLU A 77 -3.57 -13.28 -1.89
CA GLU A 77 -4.58 -12.32 -2.37
C GLU A 77 -4.48 -12.10 -3.89
N VAL A 78 -3.26 -12.06 -4.44
CA VAL A 78 -3.05 -11.89 -5.89
C VAL A 78 -3.67 -13.04 -6.69
N ARG A 79 -3.66 -14.28 -6.17
CA ARG A 79 -4.29 -15.44 -6.82
C ARG A 79 -5.81 -15.50 -6.66
N GLY A 80 -6.37 -14.75 -5.72
CA GLY A 80 -7.81 -14.67 -5.49
C GLY A 80 -8.52 -13.79 -6.53
N ASP A 81 -7.82 -12.80 -7.08
CA ASP A 81 -8.33 -11.86 -8.09
C ASP A 81 -8.48 -12.52 -9.47
N ASP A 82 -7.54 -13.38 -9.88
CA ASP A 82 -7.59 -14.13 -11.15
C ASP A 82 -8.77 -15.12 -11.27
N ARG A 83 -9.53 -15.37 -10.19
CA ARG A 83 -10.67 -16.31 -10.17
C ARG A 83 -12.05 -15.63 -10.12
N ARG A 84 -12.14 -14.30 -10.17
CA ARG A 84 -13.42 -13.56 -10.14
C ARG A 84 -13.83 -12.98 -11.48
#